data_AF-A0A3A9HBE2-F1
#
_entry.id   AF-A0A3A9HBE2-F1
#
_cell.length_a   1.000
_cell.length_b   1.000
_cell.length_c   1.000
_cell.angle_alpha   90.00
_cell.angle_beta   90.00
_cell.angle_gamma   90.00
#
_symmetry.space_group_name_H-M   'P 1'
#
loop_
_entity.id
_entity.type
_entity.pdbx_description
1 polymer ?
#
loop_
_entity_poly.entity_id
_entity_poly.type
_entity_poly.pdbx_seq_one_letter_code
_entity_poly.pdbx_strand_id
1 'polypeptide(L)'
;MKMKKDQYFNLEVNLLNDDNIASMMSEMNAAEALGIYVILLLHLRTKDAYEASCKPVLLKAMARRYDVDEVAVERVLREFDLFELDEERQMFRSSYLDRVMKSLEEKRKMDIENGKKGGRPKKVAKSAETPVSKGRKPTENQKRREEESKEEESKGSVSVVNNNRSDIETPSLVSRLADEGNHGPLQPVLPWEKLVDQLSTFQSYMELAGQHSGLGKLFVDHQKLILEIFKKHIRLYDKGAGLLFPEDVKRYFSNYIAAGSVTCRTLRETLLKELENTVDKDVNRFESVVDGRRTYLGHLIPADAPPRPDASAVWDDVKKRWAH
;
A
#
# COMPACT_ATOMS: atom_id res chain seq x y z
N MET A 1 -12.39 -9.70 7.61
CA MET A 1 -11.49 -10.11 8.72
C MET A 1 -10.08 -9.62 8.38
N LYS A 2 -9.63 -8.49 8.95
CA LYS A 2 -8.27 -7.97 8.70
C LYS A 2 -7.32 -8.85 9.51
N MET A 3 -6.60 -9.75 8.84
CA MET A 3 -5.60 -10.57 9.51
C MET A 3 -4.54 -9.65 10.12
N LYS A 4 -4.18 -9.88 11.38
CA LYS A 4 -3.10 -9.12 12.03
C LYS A 4 -1.82 -9.41 11.24
N LYS A 5 -1.08 -8.37 10.83
CA LYS A 5 0.20 -8.49 10.11
C LYS A 5 1.26 -9.30 10.88
N ASP A 6 0.98 -9.66 12.13
CA ASP A 6 1.82 -10.48 12.99
C ASP A 6 1.75 -11.99 12.72
N GLN A 7 0.92 -12.45 11.79
CA GLN A 7 0.70 -13.88 11.52
C GLN A 7 1.55 -14.48 10.39
N TYR A 8 2.35 -13.69 9.67
CA TYR A 8 3.14 -14.16 8.53
C TYR A 8 4.57 -13.60 8.60
N PHE A 9 5.52 -14.34 8.04
CA PHE A 9 6.82 -13.83 7.64
C PHE A 9 7.00 -14.15 6.14
N ASN A 10 7.70 -13.26 5.43
CA ASN A 10 7.92 -13.46 3.99
C ASN A 10 9.10 -14.41 3.79
N LEU A 11 8.96 -15.35 2.86
CA LEU A 11 10.09 -16.13 2.37
C LEU A 11 10.89 -15.28 1.38
N GLU A 12 12.22 -15.37 1.45
CA GLU A 12 13.11 -14.74 0.49
C GLU A 12 12.96 -15.40 -0.89
N VAL A 13 13.01 -14.61 -1.96
CA VAL A 13 12.81 -15.10 -3.35
C VAL A 13 13.90 -16.11 -3.74
N ASN A 14 15.08 -15.95 -3.18
CA ASN A 14 16.26 -16.81 -3.38
C ASN A 14 16.38 -17.90 -2.31
N LEU A 15 15.30 -18.25 -1.59
CA LEU A 15 15.35 -19.31 -0.57
C LEU A 15 15.95 -20.61 -1.12
N LEU A 16 15.57 -20.99 -2.34
CA LEU A 16 16.04 -22.23 -2.96
C LEU A 16 17.46 -22.15 -3.54
N ASN A 17 18.11 -20.97 -3.46
CA ASN A 17 19.50 -20.81 -3.90
C ASN A 17 20.50 -21.15 -2.78
N ASP A 18 20.01 -21.52 -1.61
CA ASP A 18 20.85 -21.93 -0.49
C ASP A 18 21.38 -23.34 -0.72
N ASP A 19 22.71 -23.51 -0.70
CA ASP A 19 23.37 -24.79 -0.96
C ASP A 19 22.94 -25.89 0.01
N ASN A 20 22.64 -25.53 1.26
CA ASN A 20 22.17 -26.47 2.28
C ASN A 20 20.74 -26.95 1.97
N ILE A 21 19.89 -26.06 1.47
CA ILE A 21 18.53 -26.40 1.01
C ILE A 21 18.60 -27.28 -0.24
N ALA A 22 19.51 -26.96 -1.16
CA ALA A 22 19.75 -27.78 -2.36
C ALA A 22 20.25 -29.19 -1.99
N SER A 23 21.19 -29.30 -1.04
CA SER A 23 21.70 -30.59 -0.53
C SER A 23 20.56 -31.40 0.08
N MET A 24 19.77 -30.80 0.96
CA MET A 24 18.59 -31.42 1.58
C MET A 24 17.61 -31.96 0.55
N MET A 25 17.29 -31.15 -0.48
CA MET A 25 16.36 -31.56 -1.55
C MET A 25 16.92 -32.67 -2.45
N SER A 26 18.24 -32.85 -2.52
CA SER A 26 18.88 -33.90 -3.31
C SER A 26 18.95 -35.25 -2.57
N GLU A 27 19.06 -35.22 -1.24
CA GLU A 27 19.21 -36.41 -0.40
C GLU A 27 17.89 -36.93 0.16
N MET A 28 16.84 -36.12 0.12
CA MET A 28 15.50 -36.43 0.61
C MET A 28 14.46 -36.21 -0.47
N ASN A 29 13.21 -36.61 -0.20
CA ASN A 29 12.10 -36.17 -1.04
C ASN A 29 12.00 -34.63 -0.96
N ALA A 30 12.26 -33.95 -2.08
CA ALA A 30 12.37 -32.49 -2.12
C ALA A 30 11.13 -31.75 -1.58
N ALA A 31 9.92 -32.24 -1.89
CA ALA A 31 8.68 -31.62 -1.44
C ALA A 31 8.46 -31.82 0.07
N GLU A 32 8.72 -33.04 0.56
CA GLU A 32 8.61 -33.38 1.97
C GLU A 32 9.64 -32.61 2.81
N ALA A 33 10.91 -32.60 2.38
CA ALA A 33 12.00 -31.95 3.10
C ALA A 33 11.81 -30.43 3.18
N LEU A 34 11.43 -29.80 2.06
CA LEU A 34 11.08 -28.38 2.05
C LEU A 34 9.86 -28.09 2.94
N GLY A 35 8.85 -28.98 2.93
CA GLY A 35 7.69 -28.91 3.80
C GLY A 35 8.08 -28.94 5.28
N ILE A 36 8.92 -29.89 5.68
CA ILE A 36 9.44 -30.02 7.04
C ILE A 36 10.22 -28.77 7.45
N TYR A 37 11.12 -28.28 6.59
CA TYR A 37 11.88 -27.06 6.84
C TYR A 37 10.95 -25.86 7.11
N VAL A 38 9.93 -25.65 6.27
CA VAL A 38 8.95 -24.58 6.44
C VAL A 38 8.12 -24.76 7.71
N ILE A 39 7.71 -25.99 8.05
CA ILE A 39 6.99 -26.31 9.29
C ILE A 39 7.84 -25.93 10.52
N LEU A 40 9.13 -26.24 10.51
CA LEU A 40 10.06 -25.89 11.59
C LEU A 40 10.21 -24.37 11.74
N LEU A 41 10.35 -23.63 10.63
CA LEU A 41 10.37 -22.16 10.67
C LEU A 41 9.06 -21.57 11.23
N LEU A 42 7.92 -22.10 10.80
CA LEU A 42 6.61 -21.70 11.32
C LEU A 42 6.48 -22.03 12.81
N HIS A 43 7.03 -23.16 13.25
CA HIS A 43 7.05 -23.51 14.67
C HIS A 43 7.84 -22.48 15.48
N LEU A 44 9.08 -22.19 15.07
CA LEU A 44 9.95 -21.20 15.73
C LEU A 44 9.29 -19.82 15.77
N ARG A 45 8.59 -19.42 14.70
CA ARG A 45 7.88 -18.14 14.63
C ARG A 45 6.82 -17.95 15.73
N THR A 46 6.28 -19.03 16.28
CA THR A 46 5.32 -18.99 17.38
C THR A 46 5.95 -18.93 18.77
N LYS A 47 7.28 -19.05 18.85
CA LYS A 47 8.03 -19.06 20.11
C LYS A 47 8.67 -17.71 20.39
N ASP A 48 8.91 -17.45 21.67
CA ASP A 48 9.69 -16.32 22.10
C ASP A 48 11.15 -16.48 21.64
N ALA A 49 11.76 -15.39 21.20
CA ALA A 49 13.13 -15.35 20.65
C ALA A 49 13.41 -16.31 19.47
N TYR A 50 12.36 -16.88 18.86
CA TYR A 50 12.46 -17.91 17.82
C TYR A 50 13.32 -19.10 18.18
N GLU A 51 13.29 -19.51 19.46
CA GLU A 51 13.94 -20.72 19.93
C GLU A 51 12.90 -21.78 20.30
N ALA A 52 13.15 -23.04 19.96
CA ALA A 52 12.31 -24.16 20.35
C ALA A 52 13.16 -25.34 20.86
N SER A 53 12.55 -26.22 21.66
CA SER A 53 13.25 -27.39 22.20
C SER A 53 13.34 -28.49 21.15
N CYS A 54 14.54 -29.06 20.96
CA CYS A 54 14.82 -30.21 20.08
C CYS A 54 14.79 -31.56 20.80
N LYS A 55 14.25 -31.62 22.03
CA LYS A 55 14.06 -32.88 22.77
C LYS A 55 13.26 -33.90 21.94
N PRO A 56 13.68 -35.18 21.89
CA PRO A 56 13.04 -36.21 21.05
C PRO A 56 11.52 -36.31 21.25
N VAL A 57 11.04 -36.23 22.51
CA VAL A 57 9.61 -36.28 22.83
C VAL A 57 8.81 -35.16 22.15
N LEU A 58 9.39 -33.95 22.03
CA LEU A 58 8.72 -32.82 21.40
C LEU A 58 8.81 -32.89 19.87
N LEU A 59 9.94 -33.35 19.32
CA LEU A 59 10.07 -33.59 17.88
C LEU A 59 9.07 -34.65 17.41
N LYS A 60 8.94 -35.75 18.15
CA LYS A 60 7.92 -36.78 17.91
C LYS A 60 6.49 -36.24 17.98
N ALA A 61 6.20 -35.38 18.94
CA ALA A 61 4.89 -34.75 19.05
C ALA A 61 4.62 -33.78 17.89
N MET A 62 5.65 -33.11 17.38
CA MET A 62 5.57 -32.24 16.20
C MET A 62 5.32 -33.06 14.93
N ALA A 63 6.10 -34.12 14.72
CA ALA A 63 5.99 -35.02 13.57
C ALA A 63 4.56 -35.56 13.44
N ARG A 64 3.99 -36.06 14.55
CA ARG A 64 2.59 -36.53 14.61
C ARG A 64 1.56 -35.45 14.34
N ARG A 65 1.83 -34.20 14.74
CA ARG A 65 0.88 -33.09 14.57
C ARG A 65 0.73 -32.69 13.11
N TYR A 66 1.83 -32.74 12.37
CA TYR A 66 1.89 -32.30 10.98
C TYR A 66 1.89 -33.47 9.98
N ASP A 67 1.72 -34.70 10.47
CA ASP A 67 1.72 -35.93 9.67
C ASP A 67 2.98 -36.07 8.80
N VAL A 68 4.13 -35.85 9.44
CA VAL A 68 5.46 -36.00 8.81
C VAL A 68 6.27 -37.07 9.55
N ASP A 69 7.24 -37.66 8.85
CA ASP A 69 8.09 -38.70 9.42
C ASP A 69 9.05 -38.13 10.49
N GLU A 70 9.17 -38.84 11.62
CA GLU A 70 10.00 -38.42 12.76
C GLU A 70 11.49 -38.40 12.38
N VAL A 71 11.93 -39.39 11.60
CA VAL A 71 13.32 -39.48 11.15
C VAL A 71 13.61 -38.34 10.18
N ALA A 72 12.71 -38.07 9.22
CA ALA A 72 12.84 -36.95 8.30
C ALA A 72 12.94 -35.59 9.03
N VAL A 73 12.15 -35.36 10.09
CA VAL A 73 12.26 -34.15 10.93
C VAL A 73 13.62 -34.05 11.60
N GLU A 74 14.12 -35.14 12.18
CA GLU A 74 15.45 -35.16 12.81
C GLU A 74 16.58 -34.90 11.81
N ARG A 75 16.51 -35.50 10.63
CA ARG A 75 17.48 -35.28 9.55
C ARG A 75 17.51 -33.83 9.11
N VAL A 76 16.35 -33.25 8.78
CA VAL A 76 16.25 -31.83 8.37
C VAL A 76 16.79 -30.89 9.45
N LEU A 77 16.55 -31.23 10.72
CA LEU A 77 17.00 -30.41 11.84
C LEU A 77 18.52 -30.46 12.07
N ARG A 78 19.19 -31.59 11.77
CA ARG A 78 20.56 -31.86 12.22
C ARG A 78 21.60 -32.05 11.12
N GLU A 79 21.21 -32.52 9.94
CA GLU A 79 22.17 -32.99 8.92
C GLU A 79 22.53 -31.93 7.87
N PHE A 80 21.70 -30.90 7.70
CA PHE A 80 21.83 -29.95 6.58
C PHE A 80 22.23 -28.53 7.01
N ASP A 81 22.67 -28.31 8.26
CA ASP A 81 23.11 -26.99 8.73
C ASP A 81 22.09 -25.83 8.47
N LEU A 82 20.80 -26.16 8.46
CA LEU A 82 19.70 -25.21 8.29
C LEU A 82 19.28 -24.54 9.61
N PHE A 83 19.71 -25.11 10.73
CA PHE A 83 19.36 -24.69 12.09
C PHE A 83 20.59 -24.69 12.98
N GLU A 84 20.65 -23.73 13.89
CA GLU A 84 21.65 -23.70 14.96
C GLU A 84 21.11 -24.50 16.14
N LEU A 85 21.88 -25.49 16.60
CA LEU A 85 21.54 -26.38 17.69
C LEU A 85 22.35 -26.03 18.94
N ASP A 86 21.65 -25.80 20.04
CA ASP A 86 22.23 -25.70 21.38
C ASP A 86 22.06 -27.05 22.07
N GLU A 87 23.11 -27.86 22.06
CA GLU A 87 23.09 -29.21 22.63
C GLU A 87 22.93 -29.21 24.16
N GLU A 88 23.45 -28.19 24.85
CA GLU A 88 23.36 -28.11 26.31
C GLU A 88 21.92 -27.80 26.75
N ARG A 89 21.29 -26.82 26.10
CA ARG A 89 19.90 -26.42 26.40
C ARG A 89 18.89 -27.30 25.69
N GLN A 90 19.33 -28.14 24.75
CA GLN A 90 18.48 -28.93 23.86
C GLN A 90 17.49 -28.02 23.12
N MET A 91 18.01 -26.95 22.53
CA MET A 91 17.25 -25.94 21.81
C MET A 91 17.75 -25.81 20.37
N PHE A 92 16.90 -25.29 19.50
CA PHE A 92 17.27 -24.95 18.13
C PHE A 92 16.66 -23.62 17.72
N ARG A 93 17.35 -22.94 16.80
CA ARG A 93 16.93 -21.68 16.17
C ARG A 93 17.32 -21.68 14.69
N SER A 94 16.84 -20.70 13.94
CA SER A 94 17.17 -20.54 12.52
C SER A 94 17.73 -19.15 12.25
N SER A 95 18.97 -19.11 11.79
CA SER A 95 19.64 -17.87 11.36
C SER A 95 18.91 -17.19 10.21
N TYR A 96 18.33 -17.99 9.31
CA TYR A 96 17.43 -17.53 8.26
C TYR A 96 16.22 -16.80 8.86
N LEU A 97 15.55 -17.41 9.84
CA LEU A 97 14.37 -16.81 10.48
C LEU A 97 14.73 -15.50 11.19
N ASP A 98 15.85 -15.47 11.91
CA ASP A 98 16.35 -14.27 12.58
C ASP A 98 16.58 -13.13 11.58
N ARG A 99 17.22 -13.43 10.45
CA ARG A 99 17.48 -12.46 9.37
C ARG A 99 16.18 -11.86 8.82
N VAL A 100 15.21 -12.70 8.44
CA VAL A 100 13.96 -12.21 7.84
C VAL A 100 13.07 -11.47 8.85
N MET A 101 13.19 -11.80 10.13
CA MET A 101 12.41 -11.16 11.21
C MET A 101 13.02 -9.86 11.73
N LYS A 102 14.33 -9.64 11.55
CA LYS A 102 15.07 -8.48 12.07
C LYS A 102 14.38 -7.13 11.82
N SER A 103 13.99 -6.85 10.58
CA SER A 103 13.34 -5.57 10.22
C SER A 103 11.99 -5.37 10.91
N LEU A 104 11.23 -6.45 11.09
CA LEU A 104 9.94 -6.41 11.78
C LEU A 104 10.13 -6.17 13.27
N GLU A 105 11.16 -6.74 13.86
CA GLU A 105 11.50 -6.57 15.28
C GLU A 105 12.01 -5.18 15.59
N GLU A 106 12.89 -4.64 14.74
CA GLU A 106 13.35 -3.25 14.84
C GLU A 106 12.16 -2.28 14.80
N LYS A 107 11.22 -2.52 13.87
CA LYS A 107 9.99 -1.73 13.79
C LYS A 107 9.13 -1.87 15.05
N ARG A 108 8.89 -3.09 15.53
CA ARG A 108 8.14 -3.34 16.76
C ARG A 108 8.79 -2.66 17.97
N LYS A 109 10.13 -2.72 18.06
CA LYS A 109 10.89 -2.07 19.13
C LYS A 109 10.74 -0.55 19.09
N MET A 110 10.84 0.06 17.91
CA MET A 110 10.60 1.49 17.73
C MET A 110 9.16 1.87 18.08
N ASP A 111 8.17 1.08 17.67
CA ASP A 111 6.76 1.33 17.99
C ASP A 111 6.49 1.23 19.51
N ILE A 112 7.11 0.27 20.20
CA ILE A 112 7.05 0.14 21.67
C ILE A 112 7.71 1.36 22.33
N GLU A 113 8.87 1.81 21.85
CA GLU A 113 9.58 2.97 22.39
C GLU A 113 8.79 4.27 22.18
N ASN A 114 8.22 4.46 20.99
CA ASN A 114 7.36 5.59 20.66
C ASN A 114 6.06 5.55 21.48
N GLY A 115 5.49 4.37 21.73
CA GLY A 115 4.35 4.19 22.63
C GLY A 115 4.65 4.57 24.08
N LYS A 116 5.86 4.30 24.56
CA LYS A 116 6.32 4.76 25.89
C LYS A 116 6.50 6.27 25.96
N LYS A 117 6.99 6.90 24.88
CA LYS A 117 7.20 8.36 24.79
C LYS A 117 5.90 9.14 24.56
N GLY A 118 4.94 8.57 23.83
CA GLY A 118 3.65 9.18 23.48
C GLY A 118 2.50 8.84 24.43
N GLY A 119 2.74 8.01 25.44
CA GLY A 119 1.73 7.67 26.44
C GLY A 119 1.32 8.91 27.24
N ARG A 120 0.05 9.33 27.11
CA ARG A 120 -0.58 10.34 27.98
C ARG A 120 -0.21 10.00 29.44
N PRO A 121 0.36 10.94 30.22
CA PRO A 121 0.82 10.64 31.57
C PRO A 121 -0.31 9.99 32.37
N LYS A 122 0.02 8.86 32.98
CA LYS A 122 -0.90 8.09 33.81
C LYS A 122 -1.47 9.05 34.85
N LYS A 123 -2.76 9.39 34.72
CA LYS A 123 -3.47 10.22 35.69
C LYS A 123 -3.32 9.49 37.03
N VAL A 124 -2.54 10.06 37.93
CA VAL A 124 -2.34 9.50 39.27
C VAL A 124 -3.71 9.50 39.92
N ALA A 125 -4.35 8.34 39.95
CA ALA A 125 -5.51 8.13 40.80
C ALA A 125 -4.98 8.21 42.23
N LYS A 126 -5.20 9.37 42.87
CA LYS A 126 -5.11 9.51 44.32
C LYS A 126 -5.89 8.34 44.92
N SER A 127 -5.22 7.56 45.76
CA SER A 127 -5.83 6.55 46.60
C SER A 127 -7.02 7.16 47.32
N ALA A 128 -8.23 6.72 46.97
CA ALA A 128 -9.40 6.90 47.81
C ALA A 128 -9.61 5.56 48.51
N GLU A 129 -9.46 5.61 49.82
CA GLU A 129 -9.68 4.52 50.76
C GLU A 129 -11.06 3.88 50.55
N THR A 130 -11.10 2.57 50.74
CA THR A 130 -12.33 1.76 50.68
C THR A 130 -13.29 2.19 51.79
N PRO A 131 -14.62 2.10 51.56
CA PRO A 131 -15.34 1.11 52.36
C PRO A 131 -16.41 0.33 51.57
N VAL A 132 -16.27 -1.00 51.63
CA VAL A 132 -17.26 -1.99 52.10
C VAL A 132 -18.74 -1.78 51.75
N SER A 133 -19.17 -2.59 50.78
CA SER A 133 -20.31 -3.54 50.84
C SER A 133 -21.67 -3.23 50.19
N LYS A 134 -22.14 -4.31 49.57
CA LYS A 134 -23.52 -4.76 49.32
C LYS A 134 -24.36 -4.04 48.25
N GLY A 135 -24.60 -4.77 47.16
CA GLY A 135 -25.99 -5.09 46.79
C GLY A 135 -26.38 -4.94 45.32
N ARG A 136 -26.72 -6.10 44.73
CA ARG A 136 -27.76 -6.32 43.69
C ARG A 136 -27.56 -5.84 42.23
N LYS A 137 -27.58 -6.85 41.35
CA LYS A 137 -27.90 -6.85 39.90
C LYS A 137 -29.39 -6.48 39.63
N PRO A 138 -29.87 -6.47 38.36
CA PRO A 138 -29.43 -5.73 37.18
C PRO A 138 -30.64 -5.08 36.42
N THR A 139 -30.38 -4.61 35.19
CA THR A 139 -31.32 -4.33 34.06
C THR A 139 -32.25 -3.12 34.15
N GLU A 140 -32.16 -2.21 33.16
CA GLU A 140 -33.20 -2.06 32.12
C GLU A 140 -32.76 -1.06 31.02
N ASN A 141 -33.31 -1.31 29.82
CA ASN A 141 -33.17 -0.66 28.52
C ASN A 141 -33.28 0.87 28.50
N GLN A 142 -32.65 1.50 27.48
CA GLN A 142 -33.31 2.24 26.37
C GLN A 142 -32.23 3.00 25.58
N LYS A 143 -31.99 2.67 24.30
CA LYS A 143 -32.70 3.12 23.08
C LYS A 143 -32.33 4.56 22.69
N ARG A 144 -31.57 4.62 21.58
CA ARG A 144 -31.51 5.65 20.52
C ARG A 144 -31.29 7.11 20.94
N ARG A 145 -30.41 7.82 20.22
CA ARG A 145 -30.74 8.73 19.11
C ARG A 145 -29.50 9.58 18.75
N GLU A 146 -29.39 9.90 17.45
CA GLU A 146 -28.83 11.08 16.74
C GLU A 146 -27.87 12.00 17.53
N GLU A 147 -26.90 12.71 16.97
CA GLU A 147 -26.37 12.99 15.64
C GLU A 147 -25.11 13.84 15.92
N GLU A 148 -24.34 14.08 14.87
CA GLU A 148 -23.59 15.33 14.68
C GLU A 148 -22.24 15.57 15.39
N SER A 149 -21.22 15.52 14.53
CA SER A 149 -20.26 16.59 14.25
C SER A 149 -19.55 17.23 15.45
N LYS A 150 -18.24 16.96 15.53
CA LYS A 150 -17.26 18.03 15.74
C LYS A 150 -16.04 17.79 14.86
N GLU A 151 -15.92 18.68 13.89
CA GLU A 151 -14.64 19.14 13.36
C GLU A 151 -13.73 19.51 14.55
N GLU A 152 -12.51 18.99 14.55
CA GLU A 152 -11.38 19.72 15.14
C GLU A 152 -10.21 19.64 14.17
N GLU A 153 -9.96 20.81 13.60
CA GLU A 153 -8.78 21.20 12.85
C GLU A 153 -7.49 21.05 13.68
N SER A 154 -6.43 20.67 12.96
CA SER A 154 -5.05 21.13 13.15
C SER A 154 -4.33 20.74 14.45
N LYS A 155 -3.29 19.92 14.27
CA LYS A 155 -1.91 20.33 14.58
C LYS A 155 -0.90 19.41 13.89
N GLY A 156 -0.23 20.00 12.90
CA GLY A 156 0.90 19.38 12.22
C GLY A 156 2.06 19.10 13.18
N SER A 157 2.69 17.96 12.97
CA SER A 157 4.11 17.78 13.26
C SER A 157 4.75 17.14 12.04
N VAL A 158 5.53 17.95 11.36
CA VAL A 158 6.36 17.57 10.21
C VAL A 158 7.48 16.68 10.73
N SER A 159 7.58 15.45 10.22
CA SER A 159 8.85 14.73 10.20
C SER A 159 9.12 14.31 8.76
N VAL A 160 10.01 15.08 8.14
CA VAL A 160 10.63 14.77 6.85
C VAL A 160 11.56 13.59 7.08
N VAL A 161 11.29 12.45 6.45
CA VAL A 161 12.29 11.39 6.30
C VAL A 161 12.51 11.18 4.80
N ASN A 162 13.57 11.86 4.37
CA ASN A 162 14.26 11.76 3.10
C ASN A 162 14.72 10.31 2.88
N ASN A 163 14.39 9.70 1.74
CA ASN A 163 14.82 8.33 1.45
C ASN A 163 15.30 8.20 -0.01
N ASN A 164 16.51 8.72 -0.24
CA ASN A 164 17.42 8.43 -1.36
C ASN A 164 18.79 8.17 -0.67
N ARG A 165 19.68 7.23 -1.00
CA ARG A 165 19.90 6.29 -2.11
C ARG A 165 21.18 5.50 -1.77
N SER A 166 21.34 4.29 -2.31
CA SER A 166 22.62 3.72 -2.78
C SER A 166 22.26 2.52 -3.67
N ASP A 167 22.12 2.69 -4.97
CA ASP A 167 23.19 2.54 -5.99
C ASP A 167 24.09 1.32 -5.77
N ILE A 168 23.72 0.21 -6.42
CA ILE A 168 24.66 -0.76 -6.98
C ILE A 168 24.15 -1.09 -8.39
N GLU A 169 24.98 -0.75 -9.37
CA GLU A 169 24.85 -1.13 -10.78
C GLU A 169 25.05 -2.64 -10.93
N THR A 170 24.17 -3.32 -11.69
CA THR A 170 24.54 -4.36 -12.68
C THR A 170 23.28 -4.85 -13.41
N PRO A 171 23.33 -5.04 -14.74
CA PRO A 171 22.20 -5.50 -15.54
C PRO A 171 22.17 -7.02 -15.51
N SER A 172 21.16 -7.61 -14.86
CA SER A 172 21.01 -9.07 -14.80
C SER A 172 19.69 -9.50 -15.41
N LEU A 173 19.81 -10.48 -16.31
CA LEU A 173 18.78 -11.06 -17.16
C LEU A 173 17.49 -11.36 -16.41
N VAL A 174 16.37 -10.97 -17.02
CA VAL A 174 15.03 -11.44 -16.68
C VAL A 174 14.95 -12.92 -17.05
N SER A 175 15.03 -13.81 -16.05
CA SER A 175 14.55 -15.18 -16.17
C SER A 175 13.34 -15.32 -15.27
N ARG A 176 12.14 -15.23 -15.86
CA ARG A 176 10.92 -15.75 -15.24
C ARG A 176 10.68 -17.12 -15.83
N LEU A 177 10.93 -18.15 -15.04
CA LEU A 177 10.42 -19.49 -15.29
C LEU A 177 8.89 -19.43 -15.21
N ALA A 178 8.21 -19.64 -16.33
CA ALA A 178 6.87 -20.21 -16.39
C ALA A 178 6.60 -20.76 -17.79
N ASP A 179 6.01 -21.96 -17.78
CA ASP A 179 5.25 -22.60 -18.84
C ASP A 179 6.04 -23.30 -19.96
N GLU A 180 6.13 -24.63 -19.82
CA GLU A 180 6.35 -25.51 -20.96
C GLU A 180 5.24 -25.27 -21.99
N GLY A 181 5.65 -24.87 -23.20
CA GLY A 181 4.86 -25.08 -24.40
C GLY A 181 3.90 -23.95 -24.80
N ASN A 182 4.40 -22.74 -25.07
CA ASN A 182 4.02 -21.95 -26.26
C ASN A 182 4.87 -20.67 -26.36
N HIS A 183 6.07 -20.73 -26.94
CA HIS A 183 6.81 -19.50 -27.28
C HIS A 183 6.21 -18.87 -28.54
N GLY A 184 5.15 -18.08 -28.35
CA GLY A 184 4.80 -17.04 -29.31
C GLY A 184 5.95 -16.03 -29.45
N PRO A 185 6.03 -15.27 -30.54
CA PRO A 185 7.10 -14.29 -30.75
C PRO A 185 7.20 -13.34 -29.55
N LEU A 186 8.42 -13.13 -29.02
CA LEU A 186 8.68 -12.17 -27.95
C LEU A 186 8.09 -10.82 -28.36
N GLN A 187 7.02 -10.39 -27.69
CA GLN A 187 6.36 -9.14 -28.02
C GLN A 187 7.32 -7.98 -27.72
N PRO A 188 7.44 -7.00 -28.63
CA PRO A 188 8.23 -5.80 -28.38
C PRO A 188 7.79 -5.13 -27.08
N VAL A 189 8.76 -4.82 -26.20
CA VAL A 189 8.49 -4.10 -24.96
C VAL A 189 7.98 -2.70 -25.33
N LEU A 190 6.73 -2.42 -24.99
CA LEU A 190 6.12 -1.12 -25.23
C LEU A 190 6.70 -0.08 -24.26
N PRO A 191 6.84 1.19 -24.68
CA PRO A 191 7.15 2.28 -23.76
C PRO A 191 6.13 2.36 -22.63
N TRP A 192 6.57 2.64 -21.41
CA TRP A 192 5.70 2.66 -20.23
C TRP A 192 4.54 3.66 -20.37
N GLU A 193 4.70 4.74 -21.14
CA GLU A 193 3.61 5.68 -21.41
C GLU A 193 2.44 5.01 -22.12
N LYS A 194 2.72 4.10 -23.06
CA LYS A 194 1.69 3.33 -23.77
C LYS A 194 1.02 2.32 -22.85
N LEU A 195 1.78 1.74 -21.92
CA LEU A 195 1.23 0.84 -20.90
C LEU A 195 0.32 1.60 -19.91
N VAL A 196 0.65 2.85 -19.57
CA VAL A 196 -0.24 3.73 -18.78
C VAL A 196 -1.50 4.09 -19.58
N ASP A 197 -1.39 4.39 -20.87
CA ASP A 197 -2.56 4.64 -21.72
C ASP A 197 -3.51 3.43 -21.74
N GLN A 198 -2.96 2.22 -21.81
CA GLN A 198 -3.73 0.98 -21.77
C GLN A 198 -4.52 0.78 -20.47
N LEU A 199 -4.17 1.43 -19.35
CA LEU A 199 -4.99 1.36 -18.13
C LEU A 199 -6.43 1.78 -18.39
N SER A 200 -6.64 2.78 -19.26
CA SER A 200 -7.98 3.24 -19.61
C SER A 200 -8.84 2.17 -20.32
N THR A 201 -8.21 1.16 -20.92
CA THR A 201 -8.92 0.05 -21.60
C THR A 201 -9.39 -1.03 -20.63
N PHE A 202 -8.79 -1.13 -19.44
CA PHE A 202 -9.16 -2.11 -18.42
C PHE A 202 -10.29 -1.58 -17.51
N GLN A 203 -11.52 -1.52 -18.04
CA GLN A 203 -12.67 -0.92 -17.36
C GLN A 203 -12.89 -1.48 -15.93
N SER A 204 -12.94 -2.81 -15.77
CA SER A 204 -13.17 -3.43 -14.45
C SER A 204 -12.07 -3.12 -13.45
N TYR A 205 -10.82 -3.00 -13.90
CA TYR A 205 -9.71 -2.60 -13.04
C TYR A 205 -9.85 -1.13 -12.64
N MET A 206 -10.18 -0.24 -13.57
CA MET A 206 -10.31 1.19 -13.29
C MET A 206 -11.47 1.50 -12.34
N GLU A 207 -12.59 0.78 -12.45
CA GLU A 207 -13.71 0.88 -11.51
C GLU A 207 -13.28 0.48 -10.08
N LEU A 208 -12.61 -0.67 -9.95
CA LEU A 208 -12.13 -1.17 -8.67
C LEU A 208 -11.06 -0.23 -8.06
N ALA A 209 -10.13 0.25 -8.89
CA ALA A 209 -9.10 1.21 -8.52
C ALA A 209 -9.72 2.53 -8.02
N GLY A 210 -10.74 3.04 -8.71
CA GLY A 210 -11.50 4.22 -8.30
C GLY A 210 -12.18 4.03 -6.95
N GLN A 211 -12.86 2.89 -6.74
CA GLN A 211 -13.51 2.55 -5.46
C GLN A 211 -12.52 2.54 -4.28
N HIS A 212 -11.33 1.98 -4.49
CA HIS A 212 -10.31 1.89 -3.44
C HIS A 212 -9.49 3.17 -3.23
N SER A 213 -9.58 4.15 -4.14
CA SER A 213 -8.82 5.39 -4.03
C SER A 213 -9.38 6.39 -3.00
N GLY A 214 -10.68 6.29 -2.70
CA GLY A 214 -11.38 7.30 -1.90
C GLY A 214 -11.63 8.63 -2.63
N LEU A 215 -11.36 8.71 -3.94
CA LEU A 215 -11.65 9.89 -4.77
C LEU A 215 -13.12 9.92 -5.25
N GLY A 216 -13.80 8.77 -5.27
CA GLY A 216 -15.22 8.68 -5.63
C GLY A 216 -15.50 9.23 -7.02
N LYS A 217 -16.49 10.13 -7.14
CA LYS A 217 -16.92 10.72 -8.41
C LYS A 217 -15.81 11.47 -9.15
N LEU A 218 -14.89 12.10 -8.42
CA LEU A 218 -13.72 12.79 -9.01
C LEU A 218 -12.85 11.85 -9.85
N PHE A 219 -12.77 10.57 -9.47
CA PHE A 219 -12.02 9.59 -10.24
C PHE A 219 -12.71 9.27 -11.57
N VAL A 220 -14.02 9.05 -11.51
CA VAL A 220 -14.84 8.66 -12.67
C VAL A 220 -14.88 9.81 -13.69
N ASP A 221 -15.14 11.03 -13.21
CA ASP A 221 -15.32 12.20 -14.07
C ASP A 221 -14.00 12.65 -14.73
N HIS A 222 -12.86 12.37 -14.11
CA HIS A 222 -11.55 12.91 -14.53
C HIS A 222 -10.45 11.86 -14.74
N GLN A 223 -10.82 10.63 -15.09
CA GLN A 223 -9.89 9.52 -15.29
C GLN A 223 -8.71 9.85 -16.22
N LYS A 224 -8.97 10.53 -17.35
CA LYS A 224 -7.92 10.93 -18.30
C LYS A 224 -6.89 11.86 -17.66
N LEU A 225 -7.35 12.87 -16.92
CA LEU A 225 -6.48 13.83 -16.25
C LEU A 225 -5.67 13.17 -15.13
N ILE A 226 -6.28 12.22 -14.42
CA ILE A 226 -5.59 11.41 -13.39
C ILE A 226 -4.43 10.61 -14.00
N LEU A 227 -4.64 9.96 -15.15
CA LEU A 227 -3.58 9.23 -15.84
C LEU A 227 -2.46 10.18 -16.31
N GLU A 228 -2.78 11.39 -16.77
CA GLU A 228 -1.77 12.38 -17.14
C GLU A 228 -0.96 12.88 -15.93
N ILE A 229 -1.62 13.14 -14.80
CA ILE A 229 -0.93 13.50 -13.55
C ILE A 229 -0.04 12.32 -13.09
N PHE A 230 -0.51 11.08 -13.25
CA PHE A 230 0.28 9.89 -12.93
C PHE A 230 1.52 9.75 -13.83
N LYS A 231 1.42 10.02 -15.13
CA LYS A 231 2.60 10.06 -16.03
C LYS A 231 3.60 11.14 -15.60
N LYS A 232 3.13 12.33 -15.21
CA LYS A 232 3.99 13.40 -14.65
C LYS A 232 4.70 12.90 -13.39
N HIS A 233 4.01 12.18 -12.52
CA HIS A 233 4.58 11.57 -11.32
C HIS A 233 5.67 10.53 -11.67
N ILE A 234 5.43 9.62 -12.60
CA ILE A 234 6.42 8.62 -13.03
C ILE A 234 7.70 9.29 -13.53
N ARG A 235 7.59 10.35 -14.33
CA ARG A 235 8.73 11.13 -14.83
C ARG A 235 9.47 11.85 -13.71
N LEU A 236 8.74 12.48 -12.80
CA LEU A 236 9.33 13.23 -11.69
C LEU A 236 10.19 12.36 -10.76
N TYR A 237 9.75 11.12 -10.52
CA TYR A 237 10.42 10.18 -9.62
C TYR A 237 11.31 9.15 -10.34
N ASP A 238 11.53 9.32 -11.65
CA ASP A 238 12.31 8.43 -12.50
C ASP A 238 11.97 6.94 -12.33
N LYS A 239 10.67 6.63 -12.33
CA LYS A 239 10.16 5.25 -12.12
C LYS A 239 9.80 4.52 -13.42
N GLY A 240 10.04 5.13 -14.58
CA GLY A 240 9.65 4.58 -15.88
C GLY A 240 10.38 3.28 -16.24
N ALA A 241 11.66 3.14 -15.87
CA ALA A 241 12.49 1.99 -16.24
C ALA A 241 11.99 0.65 -15.67
N GLY A 242 11.26 0.67 -14.55
CA GLY A 242 10.70 -0.52 -13.91
C GLY A 242 9.31 -0.94 -14.41
N LEU A 243 8.75 -0.23 -15.38
CA LEU A 243 7.38 -0.45 -15.88
C LEU A 243 7.42 -1.11 -17.25
N LEU A 244 7.68 -2.41 -17.27
CA LEU A 244 7.88 -3.17 -18.51
C LEU A 244 6.60 -3.88 -18.97
N PHE A 245 5.67 -4.16 -18.04
CA PHE A 245 4.44 -4.89 -18.30
C PHE A 245 3.20 -4.16 -17.77
N PRO A 246 2.00 -4.41 -18.32
CA PRO A 246 0.74 -3.83 -17.83
C PRO A 246 0.51 -4.05 -16.33
N GLU A 247 0.92 -5.19 -15.80
CA GLU A 247 0.78 -5.56 -14.39
C GLU A 247 1.64 -4.68 -13.46
N ASP A 248 2.83 -4.27 -13.91
CA ASP A 248 3.71 -3.37 -13.17
C ASP A 248 3.02 -2.00 -13.03
N VAL A 249 2.44 -1.52 -14.13
CA VAL A 249 1.71 -0.25 -14.19
C VAL A 249 0.44 -0.30 -13.31
N LYS A 250 -0.35 -1.38 -13.39
CA LYS A 250 -1.53 -1.58 -12.52
C LYS A 250 -1.14 -1.55 -11.05
N ARG A 251 -0.11 -2.29 -10.66
CA ARG A 251 0.36 -2.33 -9.27
C ARG A 251 0.84 -0.96 -8.80
N TYR A 252 1.61 -0.26 -9.62
CA TYR A 252 2.12 1.05 -9.26
C TYR A 252 0.99 2.09 -9.16
N PHE A 253 0.07 2.11 -10.12
CA PHE A 253 -1.08 3.00 -10.12
C PHE A 253 -1.99 2.77 -8.92
N SER A 254 -2.29 1.51 -8.57
CA SER A 254 -3.09 1.19 -7.37
C SER A 254 -2.44 1.68 -6.07
N ASN A 255 -1.11 1.58 -5.94
CA ASN A 255 -0.40 2.14 -4.79
C ASN A 255 -0.41 3.67 -4.81
N TYR A 256 -0.21 4.27 -5.97
CA TYR A 256 -0.21 5.71 -6.17
C TYR A 256 -1.54 6.35 -5.71
N ILE A 257 -2.67 5.74 -6.08
CA ILE A 257 -4.01 6.24 -5.73
C ILE A 257 -4.56 5.67 -4.41
N ALA A 258 -3.81 4.85 -3.68
CA ALA A 258 -4.33 4.17 -2.49
C ALA A 258 -4.92 5.15 -1.47
N ALA A 259 -6.12 4.89 -0.97
CA ALA A 259 -6.80 5.78 -0.03
C ALA A 259 -5.94 6.09 1.20
N GLY A 260 -5.82 7.38 1.52
CA GLY A 260 -5.03 7.88 2.65
C GLY A 260 -3.52 7.96 2.42
N SER A 261 -3.01 7.53 1.26
CA SER A 261 -1.60 7.71 0.92
C SER A 261 -1.26 9.19 0.69
N VAL A 262 0.01 9.56 0.89
CA VAL A 262 0.49 10.92 0.58
C VAL A 262 0.33 11.20 -0.91
N THR A 263 0.67 10.25 -1.77
CA THR A 263 0.56 10.38 -3.23
C THR A 263 -0.88 10.60 -3.69
N CYS A 264 -1.85 9.92 -3.07
CA CYS A 264 -3.27 10.10 -3.40
C CYS A 264 -3.79 11.48 -2.94
N ARG A 265 -3.31 11.99 -1.79
CA ARG A 265 -3.62 13.37 -1.36
C ARG A 265 -3.05 14.41 -2.32
N THR A 266 -1.77 14.28 -2.68
CA THR A 266 -1.12 15.17 -3.67
C THR A 266 -1.80 15.09 -5.04
N LEU A 267 -2.22 13.89 -5.47
CA LEU A 267 -3.01 13.71 -6.69
C LEU A 267 -4.32 14.51 -6.60
N ARG A 268 -5.07 14.40 -5.49
CA ARG A 268 -6.33 15.12 -5.30
C ARG A 268 -6.13 16.63 -5.34
N GLU A 269 -5.12 17.15 -4.65
CA GLU A 269 -4.79 18.59 -4.65
C GLU A 269 -4.41 19.08 -6.06
N THR A 270 -3.56 18.32 -6.76
CA THR A 270 -3.14 18.65 -8.13
C THR A 270 -4.33 18.62 -9.08
N LEU A 271 -5.20 17.62 -8.95
CA LEU A 271 -6.40 17.47 -9.77
C LEU A 271 -7.36 18.65 -9.57
N LEU A 272 -7.61 19.05 -8.33
CA LEU A 272 -8.47 20.19 -8.01
C LEU A 272 -7.88 21.50 -8.56
N LYS A 273 -6.57 21.70 -8.41
CA LYS A 273 -5.88 22.89 -8.95
C LYS A 273 -5.93 22.95 -10.47
N GLU A 274 -5.70 21.83 -11.16
CA GLU A 274 -5.82 21.77 -12.62
C GLU A 274 -7.27 22.01 -13.06
N LEU A 275 -8.27 21.49 -12.33
CA LEU A 275 -9.67 21.73 -12.61
C LEU A 275 -10.05 23.21 -12.39
N GLU A 276 -9.58 23.84 -11.31
CA GLU A 276 -9.77 25.28 -11.05
C GLU A 276 -9.16 26.13 -12.17
N ASN A 277 -7.94 25.80 -12.63
CA ASN A 277 -7.30 26.46 -13.77
C ASN A 277 -8.06 26.27 -15.10
N THR A 278 -8.90 25.22 -15.23
CA THR A 278 -9.78 25.05 -16.40
C THR A 278 -11.08 25.85 -16.28
N VAL A 279 -11.62 26.04 -15.08
CA VAL A 279 -12.83 26.83 -14.84
C VAL A 279 -12.54 28.33 -14.95
N ASP A 280 -11.35 28.78 -14.56
CA ASP A 280 -10.91 30.18 -14.72
C ASP A 280 -10.59 30.54 -16.19
N LYS A 281 -10.67 29.57 -17.10
CA LYS A 281 -10.62 29.76 -18.56
C LYS A 281 -11.99 29.72 -19.22
N ASP A 282 -13.09 29.86 -18.46
CA ASP A 282 -14.38 30.11 -19.08
C ASP A 282 -14.39 31.55 -19.61
N VAL A 283 -13.88 31.68 -20.83
CA VAL A 283 -13.65 32.94 -21.56
C VAL A 283 -14.91 33.82 -21.52
N ASN A 284 -16.09 33.22 -21.40
CA ASN A 284 -17.38 33.90 -21.41
C ASN A 284 -18.13 33.81 -20.07
N ARG A 285 -17.44 33.73 -18.92
CA ARG A 285 -18.02 33.60 -17.57
C ARG A 285 -19.15 34.62 -17.25
N PHE A 286 -19.10 35.80 -17.85
CA PHE A 286 -20.07 36.89 -17.63
C PHE A 286 -21.11 37.04 -18.76
N GLU A 287 -21.22 36.03 -19.61
CA GLU A 287 -22.05 36.02 -20.81
C GLU A 287 -22.92 34.77 -20.85
N SER A 288 -23.96 34.80 -21.67
CA SER A 288 -24.88 33.69 -21.91
C SER A 288 -24.98 33.47 -23.41
N VAL A 289 -25.06 32.23 -23.87
CA VAL A 289 -25.23 31.92 -25.29
C VAL A 289 -26.67 31.50 -25.56
N VAL A 290 -27.38 32.26 -26.39
CA VAL A 290 -28.76 31.97 -26.82
C VAL A 290 -28.76 31.91 -28.35
N ASP A 291 -29.28 30.83 -28.93
CA ASP A 291 -29.30 30.58 -30.39
C ASP A 291 -27.93 30.74 -31.07
N GLY A 292 -26.85 30.34 -30.39
CA GLY A 292 -25.48 30.43 -30.91
C GLY A 292 -24.89 31.85 -30.90
N ARG A 293 -25.60 32.85 -30.35
CA ARG A 293 -25.12 34.23 -30.20
C ARG A 293 -24.78 34.51 -28.74
N ARG A 294 -23.64 35.18 -28.53
CA ARG A 294 -23.20 35.64 -27.20
C ARG A 294 -24.09 36.80 -26.75
N THR A 295 -24.52 36.77 -25.49
CA THR A 295 -25.42 37.76 -24.90
C THR A 295 -25.02 38.12 -23.48
N TYR A 296 -25.38 39.31 -23.01
CA TYR A 296 -25.29 39.70 -21.60
C TYR A 296 -26.55 40.47 -21.21
N LEU A 297 -27.20 40.10 -20.10
CA LEU A 297 -28.44 40.76 -19.64
C LEU A 297 -29.53 40.87 -20.73
N GLY A 298 -29.58 39.94 -21.68
CA GLY A 298 -30.50 39.96 -22.82
C GLY A 298 -30.04 40.80 -24.03
N HIS A 299 -28.91 41.50 -23.94
CA HIS A 299 -28.31 42.23 -25.06
C HIS A 299 -27.39 41.34 -25.89
N LEU A 300 -27.46 41.48 -27.21
CA LEU A 300 -26.59 40.76 -28.14
C LEU A 300 -25.17 41.33 -28.10
N ILE A 301 -24.17 40.45 -28.01
CA ILE A 301 -22.76 40.78 -28.14
C ILE A 301 -22.37 40.57 -29.61
N PRO A 302 -21.73 41.56 -30.27
CA PRO A 302 -21.21 41.37 -31.62
C PRO A 302 -20.21 40.21 -31.71
N ALA A 303 -20.19 39.52 -32.85
CA ALA A 303 -19.34 38.33 -33.03
C ALA A 303 -17.83 38.65 -32.97
N ASP A 304 -17.45 39.89 -33.27
CA ASP A 304 -16.09 40.43 -33.25
C ASP A 304 -15.66 40.96 -31.86
N ALA A 305 -16.58 41.05 -30.90
CA ALA A 305 -16.29 41.60 -29.59
C ALA A 305 -15.43 40.65 -28.74
N PRO A 306 -14.37 41.14 -28.03
CA PRO A 306 -13.63 40.33 -27.08
C PRO A 306 -14.53 39.85 -25.92
N PRO A 307 -14.08 38.87 -25.13
CA PRO A 307 -14.84 38.38 -23.98
C PRO A 307 -15.06 39.43 -22.91
N ARG A 308 -16.23 39.38 -22.29
CA ARG A 308 -16.67 40.35 -21.28
C ARG A 308 -15.82 40.21 -20.02
N PRO A 309 -15.17 41.29 -19.55
CA PRO A 309 -14.18 41.21 -18.47
C PRO A 309 -14.80 41.00 -17.09
N ASP A 310 -15.97 41.59 -16.80
CA ASP A 310 -16.73 41.37 -15.57
C ASP A 310 -18.24 41.60 -15.74
N ALA A 311 -19.01 41.34 -14.68
CA ALA A 311 -20.47 41.43 -14.69
C ALA A 311 -21.03 42.86 -14.87
N SER A 312 -20.21 43.90 -14.66
CA SER A 312 -20.61 45.32 -14.77
C SER A 312 -20.33 45.90 -16.15
N ALA A 313 -19.38 45.33 -16.90
CA ALA A 313 -18.96 45.86 -18.19
C ALA A 313 -20.08 45.84 -19.25
N VAL A 314 -20.32 46.94 -19.94
CA VAL A 314 -21.31 47.08 -21.03
C VAL A 314 -20.58 47.28 -22.36
N TRP A 315 -21.10 46.70 -23.44
CA TRP A 315 -20.51 46.83 -24.77
C TRP A 315 -20.81 48.22 -25.37
N ASP A 316 -19.79 49.01 -25.68
CA ASP A 316 -19.91 50.29 -26.39
C ASP A 316 -19.74 50.05 -27.90
N ASP A 317 -20.85 50.11 -28.64
CA ASP A 317 -20.85 49.88 -30.10
C ASP A 317 -20.10 50.95 -30.90
N VAL A 318 -19.99 52.18 -30.36
CA VAL A 318 -19.30 53.30 -31.03
C VAL A 318 -17.79 53.14 -30.87
N LYS A 319 -17.33 52.78 -29.67
CA LYS A 319 -15.90 52.63 -29.36
C LYS A 319 -15.38 51.21 -29.54
N LYS A 320 -16.25 50.26 -29.88
CA LYS A 320 -15.94 48.83 -30.08
C LYS A 320 -15.15 48.23 -28.92
N ARG A 321 -15.56 48.53 -27.68
CA ARG A 321 -14.89 48.07 -26.45
C ARG A 321 -15.86 47.92 -25.29
N TRP A 322 -15.44 47.20 -24.27
CA TRP A 322 -16.12 47.15 -22.97
C TRP A 322 -15.93 48.47 -22.20
N ALA A 323 -17.00 48.97 -21.59
CA ALA A 323 -17.02 50.15 -20.73
C ALA A 323 -17.67 49.82 -19.37
N HIS A 324 -17.31 50.55 -18.32
CA HIS A 324 -17.94 50.45 -17.00
C HIS A 324 -18.86 51.63 -16.74
#